data_AF-F0FW16-F1
#
_entry.id   AF-F0FW16-F1
#
_cell.length_a   1.000
_cell.length_b   1.000
_cell.length_c   1.000
_cell.angle_alpha   90.00
_cell.angle_beta   90.00
_cell.angle_gamma   90.00
#
_symmetry.space_group_name_H-M   'P 1'
#
loop_
_entity.id
_entity.type
_entity.pdbx_description
1 polymer ?
#
loop_
_entity_poly.entity_id
_entity_poly.type
_entity_poly.pdbx_seq_one_letter_code
_entity_poly.pdbx_strand_id
1 'polypeptide(L)'
;MTLRVSGFFRDAFPNLMHLFDAAVQAVAALDEPEHLNPVRARIERERDQWIAQGMPADDARRRAGWRVFGARPGSYGAGLQDLIDQRRWQTDADLADTYRQWGGYAYAQNSAGDAAPDVFGARLATIDVVVQNQDSREHDILDSNDYYQFQGGMTAAVRHLSGRQPSIYHGDHANPAAPKMRTLREEIARVIRSRVVNPKWLDGVKRHGYKGAAEMAATVDYLYGYDATARVLSDHQYALVADAYLFDDDTRAFLERHNPKALHGICERFVEAMQRGLWQQPGDYRARIEAVWLASEQLQEGERR
;
A
#
# COMPACT_ATOMS: atom_id res chain seq x y z
N MET A 1 -16.36 -9.74 -3.19
CA MET A 1 -15.73 -8.80 -2.23
C MET A 1 -14.84 -9.58 -1.28
N THR A 2 -13.64 -9.09 -0.98
CA THR A 2 -12.70 -9.66 -0.01
C THR A 2 -12.20 -8.52 0.86
N LEU A 3 -12.20 -8.70 2.18
CA LEU A 3 -11.71 -7.72 3.16
C LEU A 3 -10.33 -8.11 3.65
N ARG A 4 -9.38 -7.16 3.59
CA ARG A 4 -8.14 -7.22 4.34
C ARG A 4 -8.25 -6.29 5.54
N VAL A 5 -8.29 -6.84 6.75
CA VAL A 5 -8.41 -6.07 8.00
C VAL A 5 -7.06 -5.88 8.69
N SER A 6 -6.82 -4.71 9.27
CA SER A 6 -5.64 -4.50 10.11
C SER A 6 -5.74 -5.32 11.41
N GLY A 7 -4.61 -5.57 12.06
CA GLY A 7 -4.60 -6.23 13.38
C GLY A 7 -5.39 -5.43 14.42
N PHE A 8 -5.27 -4.09 14.39
CA PHE A 8 -6.04 -3.23 15.29
C PHE A 8 -7.55 -3.29 15.02
N PHE A 9 -7.98 -3.35 13.74
CA PHE A 9 -9.40 -3.51 13.42
C PHE A 9 -9.95 -4.84 13.96
N ARG A 10 -9.19 -5.93 13.87
CA ARG A 10 -9.54 -7.22 14.47
C ARG A 10 -9.75 -7.11 15.98
N ASP A 11 -8.84 -6.42 16.67
CA ASP A 11 -8.87 -6.35 18.12
C ASP A 11 -9.97 -5.41 18.64
N ALA A 12 -10.22 -4.30 17.95
CA ALA A 12 -11.22 -3.30 18.33
C ALA A 12 -12.64 -3.64 17.85
N PHE A 13 -12.79 -4.30 16.70
CA PHE A 13 -14.08 -4.53 16.05
C PHE A 13 -14.33 -5.98 15.60
N PRO A 14 -14.10 -7.00 16.46
CA PRO A 14 -14.31 -8.40 16.08
C PRO A 14 -15.76 -8.68 15.65
N ASN A 15 -16.73 -8.01 16.27
CA ASN A 15 -18.14 -8.15 15.92
C ASN A 15 -18.46 -7.68 14.49
N LEU A 16 -17.76 -6.67 13.97
CA LEU A 16 -17.96 -6.21 12.59
C LEU A 16 -17.41 -7.21 11.58
N MET A 17 -16.31 -7.90 11.91
CA MET A 17 -15.78 -8.98 11.08
C MET A 17 -16.75 -10.16 11.03
N HIS A 18 -17.29 -10.57 12.18
CA HIS A 18 -18.30 -11.62 12.25
C HIS A 18 -19.58 -11.23 11.50
N LEU A 19 -20.02 -9.97 11.60
CA LEU A 19 -21.17 -9.47 10.86
C LEU A 19 -20.95 -9.54 9.35
N PHE A 20 -19.76 -9.15 8.88
CA PHE A 20 -19.44 -9.21 7.46
C PHE A 20 -19.41 -10.65 6.94
N ASP A 21 -18.78 -11.58 7.67
CA ASP A 21 -18.79 -12.99 7.32
C ASP A 21 -20.23 -13.55 7.30
N ALA A 22 -21.03 -13.25 8.33
CA ALA A 22 -22.45 -13.65 8.38
C ALA A 22 -23.25 -13.16 7.17
N ALA A 23 -23.04 -11.91 6.76
CA ALA A 23 -23.69 -11.34 5.58
C ALA A 23 -23.27 -12.06 4.29
N VAL A 24 -21.97 -12.38 4.13
CA VAL A 24 -21.48 -13.18 3.00
C VAL A 24 -22.13 -14.56 3.00
N GLN A 25 -22.20 -15.24 4.15
CA GLN A 25 -22.80 -16.57 4.24
C GLN A 25 -24.30 -16.54 3.94
N ALA A 26 -25.02 -15.54 4.44
CA ALA A 26 -26.45 -15.36 4.20
C ALA A 26 -26.73 -15.14 2.71
N VAL A 27 -26.00 -14.23 2.05
CA VAL A 27 -26.13 -13.98 0.60
C VAL A 27 -25.77 -15.23 -0.19
N ALA A 28 -24.73 -15.97 0.19
CA ALA A 28 -24.32 -17.19 -0.49
C ALA A 28 -25.33 -18.34 -0.37
N ALA A 29 -26.24 -18.30 0.61
CA ALA A 29 -27.26 -19.32 0.85
C ALA A 29 -28.57 -19.07 0.08
N LEU A 30 -28.74 -17.89 -0.54
CA LEU A 30 -29.93 -17.57 -1.33
C LEU A 30 -29.98 -18.39 -2.60
N ASP A 31 -31.15 -18.98 -2.92
CA ASP A 31 -31.33 -19.77 -4.13
C ASP A 31 -31.54 -18.89 -5.38
N GLU A 32 -30.47 -18.20 -5.78
CA GLU A 32 -30.46 -17.26 -6.90
C GLU A 32 -29.56 -17.75 -8.03
N PRO A 33 -29.88 -17.42 -9.30
CA PRO A 33 -29.04 -17.74 -10.44
C PRO A 33 -27.73 -16.93 -10.43
N GLU A 34 -26.68 -17.47 -11.05
CA GLU A 34 -25.31 -16.90 -11.01
C GLU A 34 -25.24 -15.41 -11.42
N HIS A 35 -25.99 -15.00 -12.45
CA HIS A 35 -25.98 -13.61 -12.92
C HIS A 35 -26.55 -12.61 -11.91
N LEU A 36 -27.35 -13.07 -10.95
CA LEU A 36 -27.84 -12.27 -9.82
C LEU A 36 -26.96 -12.45 -8.58
N ASN A 37 -26.42 -13.65 -8.37
CA ASN A 37 -25.61 -13.97 -7.20
C ASN A 37 -24.25 -14.59 -7.57
N PRO A 38 -23.29 -13.78 -8.01
CA PRO A 38 -21.95 -14.25 -8.33
C PRO A 38 -21.17 -14.72 -7.08
N VAL A 39 -21.61 -14.30 -5.88
CA VAL A 39 -21.00 -14.73 -4.61
C VAL A 39 -21.28 -16.22 -4.37
N ARG A 40 -22.54 -16.64 -4.46
CA ARG A 40 -22.96 -18.04 -4.36
C ARG A 40 -22.26 -18.90 -5.40
N ALA A 41 -22.39 -18.53 -6.68
CA ALA A 41 -21.84 -19.32 -7.79
C ALA A 41 -20.32 -19.54 -7.64
N ARG A 42 -19.60 -18.52 -7.17
CA ARG A 42 -18.16 -18.62 -6.88
C ARG A 42 -17.88 -19.57 -5.71
N ILE A 43 -18.62 -19.46 -4.61
CA ILE A 43 -18.44 -20.34 -3.44
C ILE A 43 -18.73 -21.80 -3.80
N GLU A 44 -19.79 -22.07 -4.58
CA GLU A 44 -20.14 -23.43 -5.01
C GLU A 44 -19.06 -24.03 -5.90
N ARG A 45 -18.57 -23.28 -6.91
CA ARG A 45 -17.47 -23.75 -7.77
C ARG A 45 -16.21 -24.06 -6.97
N GLU A 46 -15.83 -23.19 -6.04
CA GLU A 46 -14.64 -23.41 -5.22
C GLU A 46 -14.80 -24.58 -4.26
N ARG A 47 -15.99 -24.73 -3.65
CA ARG A 47 -16.32 -25.91 -2.84
C ARG A 47 -16.14 -27.18 -3.66
N ASP A 48 -16.71 -27.23 -4.87
CA ASP A 48 -16.66 -28.42 -5.71
C ASP A 48 -15.23 -28.75 -6.15
N GLN A 49 -14.41 -27.73 -6.40
CA GLN A 49 -12.97 -27.90 -6.67
C GLN A 49 -12.23 -28.51 -5.47
N TRP A 50 -12.50 -28.05 -4.24
CA TRP A 50 -11.89 -28.62 -3.03
C TRP A 50 -12.37 -30.05 -2.76
N ILE A 51 -13.65 -30.34 -2.98
CA ILE A 51 -14.20 -31.70 -2.86
C ILE A 51 -13.51 -32.63 -3.86
N ALA A 52 -13.31 -32.19 -5.12
CA ALA A 52 -12.59 -32.96 -6.13
C ALA A 52 -11.12 -33.23 -5.75
N GLN A 53 -10.53 -32.40 -4.89
CA GLN A 53 -9.19 -32.58 -4.32
C GLN A 53 -9.19 -33.45 -3.04
N GLY A 54 -10.34 -34.02 -2.66
CA GLY A 54 -10.48 -34.93 -1.52
C GLY A 54 -10.83 -34.25 -0.20
N MET A 55 -11.17 -32.96 -0.21
CA MET A 55 -11.60 -32.26 1.01
C MET A 55 -13.05 -32.63 1.39
N PRO A 56 -13.35 -32.86 2.67
CA PRO A 56 -14.73 -33.03 3.13
C PRO A 56 -15.62 -31.86 2.73
N ALA A 57 -16.88 -32.13 2.36
CA ALA A 57 -17.78 -31.12 1.80
C ALA A 57 -18.00 -29.91 2.73
N ASP A 58 -18.09 -30.14 4.04
CA ASP A 58 -18.28 -29.07 5.04
C ASP A 58 -17.04 -28.17 5.16
N ASP A 59 -15.84 -28.76 5.13
CA ASP A 59 -14.57 -28.02 5.15
C ASP A 59 -14.37 -27.23 3.85
N ALA A 60 -14.69 -27.86 2.71
CA ALA A 60 -14.64 -27.22 1.40
C ALA A 60 -15.59 -26.01 1.33
N ARG A 61 -16.83 -26.16 1.83
CA ARG A 61 -17.81 -25.06 1.86
C ARG A 61 -17.39 -23.93 2.80
N ARG A 62 -16.80 -24.26 3.95
CA ARG A 62 -16.27 -23.27 4.90
C ARG A 62 -15.13 -22.47 4.26
N ARG A 63 -14.12 -23.15 3.71
CA ARG A 63 -12.96 -22.52 3.05
C ARG A 63 -13.35 -21.66 1.85
N ALA A 64 -14.22 -22.18 0.98
CA ALA A 64 -14.73 -21.45 -0.17
C ALA A 64 -15.50 -20.18 0.22
N GLY A 65 -16.09 -20.15 1.42
CA GLY A 65 -16.88 -19.03 1.94
C GLY A 65 -16.06 -17.89 2.57
N TRP A 66 -14.77 -18.08 2.88
CA TRP A 66 -13.99 -17.08 3.60
C TRP A 66 -13.73 -15.82 2.77
N ARG A 67 -14.05 -14.65 3.34
CA ARG A 67 -13.85 -13.34 2.70
C ARG A 67 -13.18 -12.30 3.59
N VAL A 68 -12.94 -12.58 4.86
CA VAL A 68 -12.28 -11.65 5.80
C VAL A 68 -10.90 -12.20 6.15
N PHE A 69 -9.87 -11.42 5.86
CA PHE A 69 -8.47 -11.83 6.00
C PHE A 69 -7.67 -10.81 6.81
N GLY A 70 -6.92 -11.31 7.79
CA GLY A 70 -6.19 -10.52 8.78
C GLY A 70 -4.72 -10.91 8.87
N ALA A 71 -3.97 -10.20 9.70
CA ALA A 71 -2.70 -10.72 10.20
C ALA A 71 -2.94 -11.94 11.11
N ARG A 72 -1.90 -12.73 11.37
CA ARG A 72 -1.93 -13.77 12.41
C ARG A 72 -2.47 -13.19 13.73
N PRO A 73 -3.26 -13.95 14.51
CA PRO A 73 -3.67 -13.52 15.85
C PRO A 73 -2.47 -13.07 16.70
N GLY A 74 -2.59 -11.89 17.33
CA GLY A 74 -1.50 -11.27 18.10
C GLY A 74 -0.43 -10.54 17.26
N SER A 75 -0.55 -10.53 15.93
CA SER A 75 0.35 -9.80 15.02
C SER A 75 -0.36 -8.62 14.33
N TYR A 76 0.44 -7.68 13.81
CA TYR A 76 0.02 -6.41 13.20
C TYR A 76 0.81 -6.11 11.92
N GLY A 77 0.27 -5.24 11.05
CA GLY A 77 0.90 -4.85 9.79
C GLY A 77 0.60 -5.78 8.60
N ALA A 78 1.28 -5.51 7.48
CA ALA A 78 1.14 -6.24 6.22
C ALA A 78 2.43 -6.92 5.74
N GLY A 79 3.53 -6.81 6.50
CA GLY A 79 4.82 -7.44 6.22
C GLY A 79 5.66 -6.75 5.15
N LEU A 80 5.18 -5.66 4.53
CA LEU A 80 5.88 -5.01 3.42
C LEU A 80 6.88 -3.93 3.83
N GLN A 81 6.69 -3.31 5.01
CA GLN A 81 7.59 -2.25 5.49
C GLN A 81 9.05 -2.70 5.49
N ASP A 82 9.36 -3.81 6.16
CA ASP A 82 10.73 -4.32 6.26
C ASP A 82 11.34 -4.64 4.89
N LEU A 83 10.53 -5.13 3.94
CA LEU A 83 11.00 -5.40 2.57
C LEU A 83 11.40 -4.13 1.85
N ILE A 84 10.57 -3.08 1.95
CA ILE A 84 10.81 -1.78 1.30
C ILE A 84 11.97 -1.04 1.96
N ASP A 85 12.02 -1.01 3.29
CA ASP A 85 13.03 -0.29 4.06
C ASP A 85 14.41 -0.93 3.91
N GLN A 86 14.49 -2.26 3.92
CA GLN A 86 15.76 -3.00 3.78
C GLN A 86 16.11 -3.34 2.32
N ARG A 87 15.30 -2.90 1.34
CA ARG A 87 15.46 -3.21 -0.10
C ARG A 87 15.47 -4.71 -0.43
N ARG A 88 14.86 -5.54 0.42
CA ARG A 88 14.87 -7.01 0.33
C ARG A 88 13.79 -7.57 -0.60
N TRP A 89 13.63 -6.95 -1.76
CA TRP A 89 12.69 -7.37 -2.80
C TRP A 89 13.29 -7.10 -4.18
N GLN A 90 12.94 -7.94 -5.16
CA GLN A 90 13.40 -7.83 -6.54
C GLN A 90 12.23 -7.80 -7.52
N THR A 91 11.16 -8.53 -7.22
CA THR A 91 10.03 -8.71 -8.12
C THR A 91 8.69 -8.56 -7.42
N ASP A 92 7.61 -8.45 -8.19
CA ASP A 92 6.24 -8.49 -7.67
C ASP A 92 5.95 -9.79 -6.89
N ALA A 93 6.66 -10.89 -7.18
CA ALA A 93 6.49 -12.15 -6.48
C ALA A 93 6.89 -12.03 -5.00
N ASP A 94 8.00 -11.36 -4.70
CA ASP A 94 8.49 -11.17 -3.32
C ASP A 94 7.49 -10.37 -2.47
N LEU A 95 6.91 -9.32 -3.07
CA LEU A 95 5.88 -8.49 -2.45
C LEU A 95 4.57 -9.27 -2.26
N ALA A 96 4.15 -10.00 -3.30
CA ALA A 96 2.91 -10.78 -3.30
C ALA A 96 2.95 -11.91 -2.26
N ASP A 97 4.04 -12.68 -2.21
CA ASP A 97 4.19 -13.78 -1.27
C ASP A 97 4.25 -13.29 0.17
N THR A 98 5.00 -12.22 0.43
CA THR A 98 5.04 -11.60 1.77
C THR A 98 3.65 -11.15 2.20
N TYR A 99 2.95 -10.40 1.36
CA TYR A 99 1.60 -9.91 1.65
C TYR A 99 0.60 -11.05 1.87
N ARG A 100 0.69 -12.11 1.06
CA ARG A 100 -0.15 -13.32 1.16
C ARG A 100 0.12 -14.09 2.45
N GLN A 101 1.38 -14.26 2.85
CA GLN A 101 1.74 -14.98 4.07
C GLN A 101 1.34 -14.20 5.33
N TRP A 102 1.59 -12.89 5.35
CA TRP A 102 1.23 -12.05 6.49
C TRP A 102 -0.27 -11.85 6.62
N GLY A 103 -0.98 -11.67 5.50
CA GLY A 103 -2.42 -11.43 5.47
C GLY A 103 -3.30 -12.66 5.33
N GLY A 104 -2.70 -13.85 5.18
CA GLY A 104 -3.38 -15.09 4.83
C GLY A 104 -4.07 -15.79 6.00
N TYR A 105 -4.64 -15.06 6.95
CA TYR A 105 -5.37 -15.64 8.09
C TYR A 105 -6.85 -15.30 7.97
N ALA A 106 -7.70 -16.32 7.83
CA ALA A 106 -9.13 -16.16 7.68
C ALA A 106 -9.82 -15.92 9.03
N TYR A 107 -10.77 -15.01 9.05
CA TYR A 107 -11.63 -14.73 10.21
C TYR A 107 -13.09 -14.92 9.80
N ALA A 108 -13.86 -15.61 10.64
CA ALA A 108 -15.25 -15.96 10.38
C ALA A 108 -16.00 -16.08 11.72
N GLN A 109 -17.32 -16.25 11.70
CA GLN A 109 -18.12 -16.37 12.93
C GLN A 109 -17.60 -17.47 13.89
N ASN A 110 -17.06 -18.55 13.32
CA ASN A 110 -16.52 -19.69 14.07
C ASN A 110 -14.99 -19.86 13.89
N SER A 111 -14.28 -18.81 13.44
CA SER A 111 -12.84 -18.87 13.18
C SER A 111 -12.14 -17.57 13.57
N ALA A 112 -11.08 -17.68 14.36
CA ALA A 112 -10.32 -16.56 14.90
C ALA A 112 -8.89 -16.50 14.35
N GLY A 113 -8.74 -16.58 13.02
CA GLY A 113 -7.45 -16.47 12.35
C GLY A 113 -6.86 -17.81 11.91
N ASP A 114 -7.65 -18.60 11.17
CA ASP A 114 -7.16 -19.84 10.56
C ASP A 114 -6.15 -19.53 9.44
N ALA A 115 -4.99 -20.20 9.45
CA ALA A 115 -4.01 -20.05 8.38
C ALA A 115 -4.60 -20.57 7.05
N ALA A 116 -4.76 -19.65 6.09
CA ALA A 116 -5.37 -19.88 4.79
C ALA A 116 -4.68 -19.07 3.66
N PRO A 117 -3.33 -19.07 3.54
CA PRO A 117 -2.62 -18.31 2.50
C PRO A 117 -2.92 -18.80 1.08
N ASP A 118 -3.30 -20.07 0.92
CA ASP A 118 -3.81 -20.68 -0.31
C ASP A 118 -5.16 -20.07 -0.72
N VAL A 119 -6.12 -20.02 0.21
CA VAL A 119 -7.45 -19.44 -0.03
C VAL A 119 -7.32 -17.94 -0.30
N PHE A 120 -6.50 -17.23 0.48
CA PHE A 120 -6.28 -15.80 0.27
C PHE A 120 -5.63 -15.51 -1.09
N GLY A 121 -4.65 -16.32 -1.50
CA GLY A 121 -4.06 -16.24 -2.84
C GLY A 121 -5.10 -16.42 -3.95
N ALA A 122 -5.96 -17.43 -3.84
CA ALA A 122 -7.06 -17.64 -4.79
C ALA A 122 -8.05 -16.47 -4.82
N ARG A 123 -8.30 -15.81 -3.68
CA ARG A 123 -9.09 -14.56 -3.64
C ARG A 123 -8.41 -13.45 -4.42
N LEU A 124 -7.15 -13.17 -4.11
CA LEU A 124 -6.36 -12.10 -4.73
C LEU A 124 -6.27 -12.27 -6.25
N ALA A 125 -6.06 -13.49 -6.75
CA ALA A 125 -6.00 -13.78 -8.19
C ALA A 125 -7.27 -13.40 -8.98
N THR A 126 -8.39 -13.18 -8.28
CA THR A 126 -9.70 -12.88 -8.88
C THR A 126 -10.20 -11.46 -8.64
N ILE A 127 -9.39 -10.61 -8.01
CA ILE A 127 -9.80 -9.22 -7.71
C ILE A 127 -9.64 -8.36 -8.96
N ASP A 128 -10.71 -7.67 -9.33
CA ASP A 128 -10.70 -6.70 -10.44
C ASP A 128 -10.43 -5.28 -9.95
N VAL A 129 -10.81 -4.98 -8.70
CA VAL A 129 -10.77 -3.65 -8.11
C VAL A 129 -10.24 -3.70 -6.67
N VAL A 130 -9.24 -2.87 -6.36
CA VAL A 130 -8.73 -2.62 -5.00
C VAL A 130 -9.21 -1.24 -4.54
N VAL A 131 -9.79 -1.17 -3.34
CA VAL A 131 -10.33 0.08 -2.77
C VAL A 131 -9.77 0.27 -1.36
N GLN A 132 -9.29 1.47 -1.06
CA GLN A 132 -8.94 1.93 0.28
C GLN A 132 -9.67 3.24 0.55
N ASN A 133 -10.15 3.43 1.77
CA ASN A 133 -10.82 4.67 2.16
C ASN A 133 -9.96 5.46 3.14
N GLN A 134 -10.20 6.77 3.16
CA GLN A 134 -9.66 7.75 4.11
C GLN A 134 -10.82 8.62 4.62
N ASP A 135 -10.88 8.81 5.93
CA ASP A 135 -11.93 9.53 6.65
C ASP A 135 -11.44 10.82 7.32
N SER A 136 -10.12 11.05 7.33
CA SER A 136 -9.45 12.19 7.97
C SER A 136 -8.85 13.14 6.93
N ARG A 137 -8.75 14.45 7.23
CA ARG A 137 -7.98 15.43 6.43
C ARG A 137 -6.63 15.77 7.04
N GLU A 138 -6.40 15.35 8.27
CA GLU A 138 -5.21 15.63 9.07
C GLU A 138 -3.96 14.99 8.48
N HIS A 139 -4.14 13.88 7.77
CA HIS A 139 -3.08 13.18 7.02
C HIS A 139 -3.57 12.79 5.63
N ASP A 140 -2.67 12.35 4.76
CA ASP A 140 -2.99 11.84 3.43
C ASP A 140 -2.28 10.51 3.13
N ILE A 141 -2.53 9.95 1.93
CA ILE A 141 -1.97 8.66 1.52
C ILE A 141 -0.43 8.65 1.41
N LEU A 142 0.19 9.82 1.33
CA LEU A 142 1.65 9.99 1.28
C LEU A 142 2.17 10.59 2.60
N ASP A 143 1.46 10.38 3.70
CA ASP A 143 1.81 10.78 5.07
C ASP A 143 1.82 9.59 6.06
N SER A 144 1.44 8.40 5.60
CA SER A 144 1.56 7.16 6.37
C SER A 144 1.91 5.98 5.46
N ASN A 145 2.82 5.13 5.94
CA ASN A 145 3.23 3.91 5.24
C ASN A 145 2.11 2.86 5.14
N ASP A 146 1.15 2.84 6.06
CA ASP A 146 0.09 1.82 6.09
C ASP A 146 -0.71 1.79 4.77
N TYR A 147 -0.90 2.95 4.14
CA TYR A 147 -1.64 3.06 2.89
C TYR A 147 -1.03 2.23 1.76
N TYR A 148 0.27 2.40 1.48
CA TYR A 148 0.93 1.58 0.46
C TYR A 148 1.06 0.13 0.91
N GLN A 149 1.25 -0.13 2.20
CA GLN A 149 1.38 -1.50 2.71
C GLN A 149 0.10 -2.32 2.51
N PHE A 150 -1.07 -1.73 2.75
CA PHE A 150 -2.36 -2.41 2.59
C PHE A 150 -2.88 -2.31 1.15
N GLN A 151 -3.09 -1.09 0.62
CA GLN A 151 -3.68 -0.89 -0.70
C GLN A 151 -2.69 -1.26 -1.81
N GLY A 152 -1.45 -0.78 -1.68
CA GLY A 152 -0.37 -1.11 -2.61
C GLY A 152 0.00 -2.60 -2.52
N GLY A 153 0.15 -3.14 -1.32
CA GLY A 153 0.43 -4.56 -1.12
C GLY A 153 -0.61 -5.50 -1.73
N MET A 154 -1.90 -5.18 -1.54
CA MET A 154 -2.98 -5.89 -2.22
C MET A 154 -2.84 -5.77 -3.74
N THR A 155 -2.55 -4.57 -4.24
CA THR A 155 -2.36 -4.33 -5.67
C THR A 155 -1.23 -5.17 -6.26
N ALA A 156 -0.06 -5.21 -5.61
CA ALA A 156 1.08 -6.01 -6.05
C ALA A 156 0.74 -7.51 -6.05
N ALA A 157 0.06 -7.99 -5.01
CA ALA A 157 -0.34 -9.38 -4.90
C ALA A 157 -1.37 -9.77 -5.97
N VAL A 158 -2.37 -8.93 -6.23
CA VAL A 158 -3.34 -9.13 -7.31
C VAL A 158 -2.63 -9.13 -8.67
N ARG A 159 -1.75 -8.16 -8.92
CA ARG A 159 -0.99 -8.06 -10.17
C ARG A 159 -0.17 -9.32 -10.44
N HIS A 160 0.54 -9.81 -9.44
CA HIS A 160 1.34 -11.02 -9.56
C HIS A 160 0.47 -12.26 -9.79
N LEU A 161 -0.54 -12.49 -8.95
CA LEU A 161 -1.33 -13.73 -8.96
C LEU A 161 -2.33 -13.82 -10.12
N SER A 162 -2.82 -12.68 -10.60
CA SER A 162 -3.77 -12.63 -11.73
C SER A 162 -3.11 -12.35 -13.08
N GLY A 163 -1.84 -11.91 -13.08
CA GLY A 163 -1.12 -11.44 -14.27
C GLY A 163 -1.58 -10.08 -14.81
N ARG A 164 -2.49 -9.38 -14.12
CA ARG A 164 -3.06 -8.10 -14.58
C ARG A 164 -3.11 -7.06 -13.46
N GLN A 165 -2.83 -5.81 -13.82
CA GLN A 165 -2.98 -4.67 -12.91
C GLN A 165 -4.48 -4.45 -12.60
N PRO A 166 -4.92 -4.50 -11.34
CA PRO A 166 -6.31 -4.19 -11.00
C PRO A 166 -6.58 -2.69 -11.15
N SER A 167 -7.86 -2.33 -11.27
CA SER A 167 -8.27 -0.93 -11.05
C SER A 167 -8.10 -0.59 -9.57
N ILE A 168 -7.55 0.58 -9.27
CA ILE A 168 -7.28 0.98 -7.88
C ILE A 168 -7.99 2.30 -7.61
N TYR A 169 -8.82 2.32 -6.57
CA TYR A 169 -9.55 3.50 -6.16
C TYR A 169 -9.25 3.89 -4.72
N HIS A 170 -9.29 5.19 -4.46
CA HIS A 170 -9.20 5.79 -3.14
C HIS A 170 -10.51 6.54 -2.84
N GLY A 171 -11.18 6.15 -1.75
CA GLY A 171 -12.38 6.79 -1.26
C GLY A 171 -12.06 7.86 -0.22
N ASP A 172 -12.21 9.12 -0.60
CA ASP A 172 -12.07 10.28 0.28
C ASP A 172 -13.43 10.60 0.91
N HIS A 173 -13.60 10.17 2.16
CA HIS A 173 -14.78 10.38 2.99
C HIS A 173 -14.57 11.47 4.05
N ALA A 174 -13.47 12.21 3.99
CA ALA A 174 -13.14 13.22 4.99
C ALA A 174 -14.11 14.42 4.99
N ASN A 175 -14.91 14.58 3.93
CA ASN A 175 -16.15 15.33 3.99
C ASN A 175 -17.34 14.36 3.78
N PRO A 176 -18.01 13.92 4.87
CA PRO A 176 -19.13 12.98 4.77
C PRO A 176 -20.31 13.48 3.92
N ALA A 177 -20.47 14.81 3.77
CA ALA A 177 -21.52 15.39 2.94
C ALA A 177 -21.22 15.34 1.43
N ALA A 178 -19.97 15.07 1.05
CA ALA A 178 -19.55 15.02 -0.35
C ALA A 178 -18.39 14.01 -0.52
N PRO A 179 -18.64 12.71 -0.32
CA PRO A 179 -17.63 11.67 -0.51
C PRO A 179 -17.15 11.66 -1.96
N LYS A 180 -15.86 11.41 -2.16
CA LYS A 180 -15.24 11.39 -3.50
C LYS A 180 -14.51 10.08 -3.70
N MET A 181 -14.79 9.43 -4.82
CA MET A 181 -14.03 8.27 -5.27
C MET A 181 -13.12 8.72 -6.40
N ARG A 182 -11.82 8.48 -6.27
CA ARG A 182 -10.81 8.78 -7.30
C ARG A 182 -10.03 7.53 -7.62
N THR A 183 -9.46 7.45 -8.83
CA THR A 183 -8.40 6.48 -9.07
C THR A 183 -7.19 6.79 -8.18
N LEU A 184 -6.38 5.78 -7.85
CA LEU A 184 -5.18 6.01 -7.04
C LEU A 184 -4.20 6.98 -7.72
N ARG A 185 -4.08 6.95 -9.05
CA ARG A 185 -3.24 7.89 -9.80
C ARG A 185 -3.70 9.34 -9.63
N GLU A 186 -5.01 9.58 -9.68
CA GLU A 186 -5.59 10.90 -9.45
C GLU A 186 -5.36 11.38 -8.01
N GLU A 187 -5.52 10.51 -7.01
CA GLU A 187 -5.28 10.89 -5.62
C GLU A 187 -3.79 11.19 -5.36
N ILE A 188 -2.87 10.36 -5.84
CA ILE A 188 -1.42 10.63 -5.76
C ILE A 188 -1.08 11.97 -6.43
N ALA A 189 -1.60 12.20 -7.63
CA ALA A 189 -1.37 13.45 -8.36
C ALA A 189 -1.97 14.68 -7.66
N ARG A 190 -3.09 14.51 -6.97
CA ARG A 190 -3.71 15.55 -6.13
C ARG A 190 -2.81 15.84 -4.94
N VAL A 191 -2.46 14.83 -4.15
CA VAL A 191 -1.67 14.96 -2.92
C VAL A 191 -0.29 15.57 -3.20
N ILE A 192 0.37 15.16 -4.29
CA ILE A 192 1.63 15.76 -4.72
C ILE A 192 1.47 17.28 -4.87
N ARG A 193 0.47 17.73 -5.62
CA ARG A 193 0.26 19.16 -5.87
C ARG A 193 -0.28 19.93 -4.66
N SER A 194 -1.20 19.33 -3.89
CA SER A 194 -1.87 20.02 -2.81
C SER A 194 -1.03 20.11 -1.55
N ARG A 195 -0.03 19.23 -1.38
CA ARG A 195 0.73 19.10 -0.14
C ARG A 195 2.22 18.86 -0.37
N VAL A 196 2.64 17.80 -1.06
CA VAL A 196 4.07 17.42 -1.20
C VAL A 196 4.92 18.59 -1.73
N VAL A 197 4.53 19.19 -2.85
CA VAL A 197 5.28 20.29 -3.49
C VAL A 197 4.63 21.65 -3.27
N ASN A 198 3.65 21.75 -2.36
CA ASN A 198 2.95 23.00 -2.10
C ASN A 198 3.84 23.94 -1.25
N PRO A 199 4.16 25.15 -1.71
CA PRO A 199 4.97 26.10 -0.94
C PRO A 199 4.44 26.36 0.47
N LYS A 200 3.11 26.42 0.65
CA LYS A 200 2.52 26.62 1.98
C LYS A 200 2.82 25.48 2.95
N TRP A 201 2.87 24.25 2.45
CA TRP A 201 3.22 23.09 3.27
C TRP A 201 4.73 23.02 3.50
N LEU A 202 5.55 23.30 2.48
CA LEU A 202 7.01 23.36 2.60
C LEU A 202 7.44 24.42 3.61
N ASP A 203 6.94 25.65 3.49
CA ASP A 203 7.19 26.72 4.46
C ASP A 203 6.62 26.37 5.85
N GLY A 204 5.54 25.58 5.88
CA GLY A 204 4.96 24.95 7.05
C GLY A 204 5.96 24.07 7.79
N VAL A 205 6.39 23.02 7.11
CA VAL A 205 7.21 21.93 7.64
C VAL A 205 8.61 22.42 7.99
N LYS A 206 9.16 23.39 7.24
CA LYS A 206 10.46 24.02 7.50
C LYS A 206 10.56 24.71 8.87
N ARG A 207 9.44 25.16 9.45
CA ARG A 207 9.43 25.75 10.81
C ARG A 207 9.70 24.73 11.93
N HIS A 208 9.72 23.44 11.61
CA HIS A 208 9.87 22.34 12.57
C HIS A 208 11.25 21.64 12.49
N GLY A 209 12.25 22.27 11.87
CA GLY A 209 13.65 21.84 11.90
C GLY A 209 13.84 20.37 11.54
N TYR A 210 14.51 19.61 12.41
CA TYR A 210 14.82 18.20 12.20
C TYR A 210 13.58 17.35 11.85
N LYS A 211 12.48 17.51 12.61
CA LYS A 211 11.25 16.73 12.39
C LYS A 211 10.59 17.13 11.08
N GLY A 212 10.64 18.42 10.73
CA GLY A 212 10.13 18.88 9.44
C GLY A 212 10.84 18.22 8.26
N ALA A 213 12.17 18.19 8.28
CA ALA A 213 12.97 17.49 7.28
C ALA A 213 12.70 15.97 7.26
N ALA A 214 12.43 15.36 8.43
CA ALA A 214 12.06 13.95 8.52
C ALA A 214 10.69 13.66 7.85
N GLU A 215 9.69 14.54 7.94
CA GLU A 215 8.41 14.36 7.23
C GLU A 215 8.58 14.44 5.70
N MET A 216 9.51 15.29 5.24
CA MET A 216 9.84 15.38 3.82
C MET A 216 10.44 14.05 3.33
N ALA A 217 11.41 13.49 4.06
CA ALA A 217 11.97 12.18 3.70
C ALA A 217 10.93 11.05 3.76
N ALA A 218 10.11 11.01 4.82
CA ALA A 218 9.05 10.02 4.97
C ALA A 218 8.04 10.08 3.80
N THR A 219 7.66 11.28 3.36
CA THR A 219 6.82 11.46 2.16
C THR A 219 7.43 10.80 0.92
N VAL A 220 8.74 10.96 0.70
CA VAL A 220 9.44 10.36 -0.45
C VAL A 220 9.47 8.83 -0.32
N ASP A 221 9.70 8.30 0.88
CA ASP A 221 9.63 6.86 1.13
C ASP A 221 8.23 6.28 0.86
N TYR A 222 7.16 6.98 1.29
CA TYR A 222 5.79 6.52 1.08
C TYR A 222 5.37 6.59 -0.40
N LEU A 223 5.81 7.65 -1.08
CA LEU A 223 5.64 7.81 -2.52
C LEU A 223 6.32 6.68 -3.29
N TYR A 224 7.57 6.36 -2.91
CA TYR A 224 8.28 5.21 -3.46
C TYR A 224 7.57 3.88 -3.15
N GLY A 225 7.12 3.66 -1.91
CA GLY A 225 6.43 2.44 -1.51
C GLY A 225 5.15 2.22 -2.32
N TYR A 226 4.41 3.30 -2.60
CA TYR A 226 3.26 3.25 -3.49
C TYR A 226 3.64 2.91 -4.92
N ASP A 227 4.72 3.48 -5.46
CA ASP A 227 5.09 3.15 -6.84
C ASP A 227 5.63 1.73 -6.99
N ALA A 228 6.47 1.29 -6.04
CA ALA A 228 6.99 -0.06 -5.97
C ALA A 228 5.87 -1.11 -5.96
N THR A 229 4.79 -0.83 -5.22
CA THR A 229 3.68 -1.77 -5.07
C THR A 229 2.59 -1.60 -6.13
N ALA A 230 2.25 -0.37 -6.53
CA ALA A 230 1.08 -0.08 -7.35
C ALA A 230 1.38 0.47 -8.76
N ARG A 231 2.62 0.88 -9.07
CA ARG A 231 3.05 1.47 -10.35
C ARG A 231 2.20 2.67 -10.76
N VAL A 232 2.04 3.62 -9.84
CA VAL A 232 1.07 4.73 -9.92
C VAL A 232 1.71 6.08 -10.21
N LEU A 233 3.03 6.21 -10.11
CA LEU A 233 3.72 7.44 -10.43
C LEU A 233 4.10 7.55 -11.91
N SER A 234 4.29 8.79 -12.35
CA SER A 234 4.92 9.15 -13.62
C SER A 234 6.26 9.84 -13.40
N ASP A 235 7.12 9.79 -14.41
CA ASP A 235 8.45 10.44 -14.37
C ASP A 235 8.38 11.93 -14.04
N HIS A 236 7.36 12.63 -14.54
CA HIS A 236 7.15 14.05 -14.22
C HIS A 236 6.82 14.26 -12.73
N GLN A 237 6.10 13.33 -12.09
CA GLN A 237 5.82 13.42 -10.66
C GLN A 237 7.08 13.24 -9.81
N TYR A 238 7.97 12.33 -10.21
CA TYR A 238 9.29 12.22 -9.60
C TYR A 238 10.10 13.51 -9.77
N ALA A 239 10.14 14.06 -10.99
CA ALA A 239 10.82 15.32 -11.29
C ALA A 239 10.29 16.49 -10.43
N LEU A 240 8.96 16.64 -10.29
CA LEU A 240 8.35 17.68 -9.46
C LEU A 240 8.82 17.63 -8.01
N VAL A 241 8.91 16.43 -7.42
CA VAL A 241 9.35 16.28 -6.03
C VAL A 241 10.85 16.51 -5.90
N ALA A 242 11.64 16.01 -6.86
CA ALA A 242 13.09 16.26 -6.89
C ALA A 242 13.41 17.76 -7.02
N ASP A 243 12.70 18.48 -7.90
CA ASP A 243 12.83 19.92 -8.05
C ASP A 243 12.53 20.65 -6.73
N ALA A 244 11.39 20.35 -6.11
CA ALA A 244 10.98 21.01 -4.87
C ALA A 244 11.89 20.71 -3.67
N TYR A 245 12.49 19.52 -3.60
CA TYR A 245 13.22 19.08 -2.40
C TYR A 245 14.73 19.23 -2.54
N LEU A 246 15.29 18.99 -3.73
CA LEU A 246 16.74 18.93 -3.95
C LEU A 246 17.27 20.11 -4.78
N PHE A 247 16.44 20.68 -5.66
CA PHE A 247 16.88 21.71 -6.61
C PHE A 247 16.32 23.10 -6.34
N ASP A 248 15.42 23.22 -5.37
CA ASP A 248 15.13 24.48 -4.70
C ASP A 248 16.21 24.76 -3.65
N ASP A 249 16.95 25.85 -3.81
CA ASP A 249 18.12 26.17 -2.97
C ASP A 249 17.74 26.37 -1.49
N ASP A 250 16.59 26.98 -1.21
CA ASP A 250 16.12 27.19 0.17
C ASP A 250 15.74 25.86 0.84
N THR A 251 15.02 24.98 0.13
CA THR A 251 14.67 23.65 0.63
C THR A 251 15.89 22.76 0.82
N ARG A 252 16.83 22.76 -0.13
CA ARG A 252 18.08 22.00 -0.01
C ARG A 252 18.89 22.48 1.20
N ALA A 253 19.11 23.80 1.34
CA ALA A 253 19.84 24.35 2.47
C ALA A 253 19.16 24.03 3.82
N PHE A 254 17.83 24.03 3.85
CA PHE A 254 17.07 23.61 5.03
C PHE A 254 17.35 22.14 5.40
N LEU A 255 17.27 21.22 4.43
CA LEU A 255 17.52 19.79 4.64
C LEU A 255 18.98 19.54 5.08
N GLU A 256 19.95 20.15 4.40
CA GLU A 256 21.38 20.08 4.75
C GLU A 256 21.63 20.50 6.19
N ARG A 257 21.05 21.63 6.61
CA ARG A 257 21.27 22.19 7.94
C ARG A 257 20.58 21.42 9.06
N HIS A 258 19.32 21.00 8.85
CA HIS A 258 18.49 20.50 9.95
C HIS A 258 18.45 18.98 10.03
N ASN A 259 18.65 18.27 8.91
CA ASN A 259 18.66 16.81 8.89
C ASN A 259 19.40 16.28 7.64
N PRO A 260 20.74 16.31 7.62
CA PRO A 260 21.52 15.82 6.48
C PRO A 260 21.30 14.33 6.19
N LYS A 261 20.81 13.55 7.17
CA LYS A 261 20.38 12.16 6.99
C LYS A 261 19.10 12.05 6.18
N ALA A 262 18.13 12.93 6.41
CA ALA A 262 16.91 13.00 5.59
C ALA A 262 17.23 13.37 4.13
N LEU A 263 18.13 14.34 3.92
CA LEU A 263 18.61 14.70 2.58
C LEU A 263 19.20 13.47 1.85
N HIS A 264 20.12 12.78 2.52
CA HIS A 264 20.75 11.60 1.97
C HIS A 264 19.73 10.51 1.63
N GLY A 265 18.77 10.23 2.54
CA GLY A 265 17.71 9.24 2.31
C GLY A 265 16.79 9.60 1.13
N ILE A 266 16.46 10.89 0.94
CA ILE A 266 15.69 11.36 -0.22
C ILE A 266 16.44 11.06 -1.53
N CYS A 267 17.73 11.43 -1.59
CA CYS A 267 18.56 11.16 -2.77
C CYS A 267 18.67 9.66 -3.04
N GLU A 268 18.95 8.88 -2.01
CA GLU A 268 19.09 7.43 -2.11
C GLU A 268 17.80 6.78 -2.64
N ARG A 269 16.63 7.27 -2.19
CA ARG A 269 15.34 6.75 -2.65
C ARG A 269 15.04 7.08 -4.10
N PHE A 270 15.39 8.27 -4.57
CA PHE A 270 15.28 8.62 -6.00
C PHE A 270 16.22 7.77 -6.85
N VAL A 271 17.46 7.58 -6.42
CA VAL A 271 18.43 6.72 -7.12
C VAL A 271 17.91 5.28 -7.17
N GLU A 272 17.36 4.75 -6.07
CA GLU A 272 16.75 3.43 -6.03
C GLU A 272 15.55 3.32 -6.99
N ALA A 273 14.68 4.34 -7.04
CA ALA A 273 13.56 4.37 -7.99
C ALA A 273 14.04 4.28 -9.44
N MET A 274 15.12 4.98 -9.79
CA MET A 274 15.71 4.91 -11.13
C MET A 274 16.39 3.56 -11.41
N GLN A 275 17.07 2.97 -10.43
CA GLN A 275 17.73 1.66 -10.57
C GLN A 275 16.70 0.54 -10.77
N ARG A 276 15.53 0.65 -10.14
CA ARG A 276 14.44 -0.33 -10.26
C ARG A 276 13.50 -0.06 -11.44
N GLY A 277 13.75 0.98 -12.24
CA GLY A 277 12.91 1.34 -13.37
C GLY A 277 11.52 1.86 -13.00
N LEU A 278 11.34 2.33 -11.75
CA LEU A 278 10.15 3.04 -11.30
C LEU A 278 10.11 4.44 -11.91
N TRP A 279 11.23 5.17 -11.81
CA TRP A 279 11.49 6.37 -12.60
C TRP A 279 12.20 5.98 -13.89
N GLN A 280 11.49 5.96 -15.01
CA GLN A 280 11.93 5.32 -16.25
C GLN A 280 12.86 6.21 -17.09
N GLN A 281 12.52 7.49 -17.22
CA GLN A 281 13.25 8.46 -18.05
C GLN A 281 13.71 9.66 -17.20
N PRO A 282 14.69 9.48 -16.30
CA PRO A 282 15.17 10.56 -15.44
C PRO A 282 15.96 11.64 -16.19
N GLY A 283 16.46 11.40 -17.40
CA GLY A 283 17.24 12.40 -18.14
C GLY A 283 18.45 12.91 -17.34
N ASP A 284 18.60 14.23 -17.25
CA ASP A 284 19.66 14.90 -16.48
C ASP A 284 19.48 14.81 -14.95
N TYR A 285 18.27 14.48 -14.47
CA TYR A 285 17.99 14.35 -13.03
C TYR A 285 18.89 13.30 -12.38
N ARG A 286 19.22 12.21 -13.09
CA ARG A 286 20.09 11.15 -12.54
C ARG A 286 21.42 11.72 -12.06
N ALA A 287 22.16 12.38 -12.96
CA ALA A 287 23.48 12.92 -12.63
C ALA A 287 23.39 14.04 -11.58
N ARG A 288 22.34 14.86 -11.63
CA ARG A 288 22.12 15.95 -10.66
C ARG A 288 21.82 15.43 -9.26
N ILE A 289 20.98 14.40 -9.13
CA ILE A 289 20.66 13.77 -7.84
C ILE A 289 21.88 13.03 -7.29
N GLU A 290 22.62 12.29 -8.13
CA GLU A 290 23.87 11.62 -7.74
C GLU A 290 24.91 12.62 -7.21
N ALA A 291 25.01 13.82 -7.80
CA ALA A 291 25.89 14.87 -7.29
C ALA A 291 25.48 15.39 -5.90
N VAL A 292 24.18 15.61 -5.66
CA VAL A 292 23.67 16.00 -4.33
C VAL A 292 23.87 14.87 -3.33
N TRP A 293 23.69 13.62 -3.75
CA TRP A 293 23.88 12.44 -2.92
C TRP A 293 25.33 12.34 -2.42
N LEU A 294 26.32 12.44 -3.31
CA LEU A 294 27.74 12.45 -2.97
C LEU A 294 28.11 13.61 -2.02
N ALA A 295 27.57 14.80 -2.26
CA ALA A 295 27.78 15.95 -1.37
C ALA A 295 27.20 15.70 0.04
N SER A 296 26.04 15.04 0.12
CA SER A 296 25.41 14.69 1.40
C SER A 296 26.22 13.67 2.22
N GLU A 297 26.92 12.73 1.57
CA GLU A 297 27.82 11.77 2.23
C GLU A 297 29.00 12.49 2.88
N GLN A 298 29.63 13.40 2.13
CA GLN A 298 30.76 14.18 2.62
C GLN A 298 30.40 15.03 3.85
N LEU A 299 29.19 15.60 3.87
CA LEU A 299 28.65 16.33 5.03
C LEU A 299 28.55 15.42 6.27
N GLN A 300 28.02 14.21 6.12
CA GLN A 300 27.85 13.28 7.23
C GLN A 300 29.16 12.67 7.75
N GLU A 301 30.13 12.43 6.86
CA GLU A 301 31.44 11.93 7.25
C GLU A 301 32.32 13.02 7.88
N GLY A 302 32.18 14.27 7.42
CA GLY A 302 32.89 15.43 7.95
C GLY A 302 32.48 15.78 9.39
N GLU A 303 31.22 15.58 9.77
CA GLU A 303 30.74 15.78 11.15
C GLU A 303 31.17 14.68 12.15
N ARG A 304 31.73 13.56 11.67
CA ARG A 304 32.20 12.44 12.52
C ARG A 304 33.66 12.59 12.99
N ARG A 305 34.34 13.69 12.69
CA ARG A 305 35.71 14.00 13.15
C ARG A 305 35.70 15.12 14.19
#